data_AF-A0A7S1I043-F1
#
_entry.id   AF-A0A7S1I043-F1
#
_cell.length_a   1.000
_cell.length_b   1.000
_cell.length_c   1.000
_cell.angle_alpha   90.00
_cell.angle_beta   90.00
_cell.angle_gamma   90.00
#
_symmetry.space_group_name_H-M   'P 1'
#
loop_
_entity.id
_entity.type
_entity.pdbx_description
1 polymer ?
#
loop_
_entity_poly.entity_id
_entity_poly.type
_entity_poly.pdbx_seq_one_letter_code
_entity_poly.pdbx_strand_id
1 'polypeptide(L)'
;FFDCPVYTMVFDKRFEVHSLHDKQVIRLPVTAKNRKLFLGRNNVFGKPKAVPKVQVTLAEGRAGVRLKVSGEKPVVVHREDGTHVLNQDDECDFNPGDVVEVVQGLPYKYRLVYEEAPKAPKERRGVKMDDVAAPAFEGASGFIAFPSLSTGTFKFDADKAVTVALDAIEQFLRSHPEDTIRLLLVDSIKSNVLQLFEDRWKARGGDQRFSTLHGNILRLGSNEGLYPQFIVDPANPYFNVVSGLNRFIHIAGGAHLLPDTHTLYDGEDPETATAYPVRVRKGTQLHGQGVRYVVHVIGPNMNPCWPGCLKDDYEKGCELLKLSYQNMLQTYYEIAFKGLEVPILEPEAPVPEETASEVDKPAAKSPAKTVFDQYKKDKGKRAAEKRSNREAPKKKAKKSSS
;
A
#
# COMPACT_ATOMS: atom_id res chain seq x y z
N PHE A 1 12.92 -10.49 1.24
CA PHE A 1 14.07 -9.64 1.57
C PHE A 1 13.65 -8.89 2.82
N PHE A 2 14.42 -9.10 3.91
CA PHE A 2 14.25 -8.61 5.28
C PHE A 2 12.98 -8.95 6.06
N ASP A 3 13.16 -9.86 7.02
CA ASP A 3 12.43 -9.95 8.28
C ASP A 3 12.76 -8.75 9.18
N CYS A 4 11.72 -8.09 9.69
CA CYS A 4 11.67 -7.57 11.06
C CYS A 4 10.20 -7.33 11.45
N PRO A 5 9.81 -7.67 12.69
CA PRO A 5 8.42 -7.63 13.13
C PRO A 5 7.99 -6.19 13.36
N VAL A 6 6.94 -5.74 12.69
CA VAL A 6 6.34 -4.44 12.97
C VAL A 6 5.23 -4.64 14.00
N TYR A 7 5.56 -4.40 15.26
CA TYR A 7 4.59 -4.03 16.28
C TYR A 7 4.21 -2.57 16.05
N THR A 8 2.95 -2.32 15.71
CA THR A 8 2.40 -0.96 15.62
C THR A 8 2.12 -0.45 17.02
N MET A 9 2.91 0.50 17.49
CA MET A 9 2.53 1.41 18.59
C MET A 9 2.72 2.84 18.12
N VAL A 10 1.65 3.62 18.19
CA VAL A 10 1.59 5.04 17.83
C VAL A 10 2.20 5.87 18.96
N PHE A 11 3.12 6.79 18.63
CA PHE A 11 3.56 7.86 19.51
C PHE A 11 3.60 9.20 18.75
N ASP A 12 3.43 10.31 19.50
CA ASP A 12 3.06 11.67 19.09
C ASP A 12 4.03 12.47 18.19
N LYS A 13 5.13 11.88 17.71
CA LYS A 13 6.18 12.61 16.96
C LYS A 13 6.66 11.83 15.73
N ARG A 14 6.81 12.51 14.59
CA ARG A 14 7.20 11.90 13.30
C ARG A 14 8.44 12.57 12.70
N PHE A 15 9.30 11.77 12.07
CA PHE A 15 10.41 12.25 11.25
C PHE A 15 10.24 11.80 9.81
N GLU A 16 10.51 12.71 8.89
CA GLU A 16 10.66 12.40 7.47
C GLU A 16 12.11 12.58 7.03
N VAL A 17 12.69 11.55 6.42
CA VAL A 17 14.00 11.61 5.79
C VAL A 17 13.79 11.71 4.29
N HIS A 18 14.15 12.85 3.72
CA HIS A 18 14.09 13.14 2.30
C HIS A 18 15.48 12.95 1.71
N SER A 19 15.62 12.04 0.74
CA SER A 19 16.82 11.99 -0.09
C SER A 19 16.64 12.95 -1.26
N LEU A 20 17.52 13.95 -1.34
CA LEU A 20 17.41 15.02 -2.34
C LEU A 20 17.84 14.56 -3.75
N HIS A 21 18.43 13.36 -3.86
CA HIS A 21 18.92 12.83 -5.13
C HIS A 21 17.88 11.98 -5.88
N ASP A 22 17.15 11.13 -5.16
CA ASP A 22 16.14 10.21 -5.72
C ASP A 22 14.69 10.61 -5.37
N LYS A 23 14.52 11.75 -4.67
CA LYS A 23 13.22 12.28 -4.21
C LYS A 23 12.43 11.30 -3.36
N GLN A 24 13.08 10.33 -2.72
CA GLN A 24 12.43 9.38 -1.82
C GLN A 24 12.22 9.97 -0.43
N VAL A 25 11.06 9.68 0.16
CA VAL A 25 10.70 10.07 1.52
C VAL A 25 10.57 8.82 2.37
N ILE A 26 11.43 8.67 3.37
CA ILE A 26 11.39 7.58 4.35
C ILE A 26 10.81 8.14 5.65
N ARG A 27 9.65 7.59 6.06
CA ARG A 27 8.98 7.97 7.32
C ARG A 27 9.36 6.99 8.42
N LEU A 28 9.92 7.50 9.52
CA LEU A 28 10.34 6.67 10.64
C LEU A 28 9.55 7.04 11.91
N PRO A 29 8.87 6.07 12.56
CA PRO A 29 8.29 6.30 13.88
C PRO A 29 9.38 6.35 14.95
N VAL A 30 9.31 7.33 15.85
CA VAL A 30 10.20 7.35 17.02
C VAL A 30 9.62 6.47 18.11
N THR A 31 10.31 5.38 18.41
CA THR A 31 10.01 4.55 19.58
C THR A 31 11.18 4.62 20.56
N ALA A 32 10.94 4.29 21.83
CA ALA A 32 11.99 4.20 22.84
C ALA A 32 13.15 3.24 22.42
N LYS A 33 12.90 2.31 21.49
CA LYS A 33 13.87 1.34 20.97
C LYS A 33 14.67 1.85 19.75
N ASN A 34 14.20 2.88 19.04
CA ASN A 34 14.84 3.42 17.82
C ASN A 34 15.40 4.84 18.03
N ARG A 35 16.23 5.03 19.06
CA ARG A 35 16.89 6.33 19.35
C ARG A 35 18.09 6.64 18.46
N LYS A 36 18.46 5.77 17.52
CA LYS A 36 19.66 5.91 16.68
C LYS A 36 19.29 5.85 15.21
N LEU A 37 19.59 6.92 14.48
CA LEU A 37 19.48 6.98 13.03
C LEU A 37 20.90 6.91 12.44
N PHE A 38 21.12 5.98 11.50
CA PHE A 38 22.40 5.81 10.82
C PHE A 38 22.30 6.34 9.39
N LEU A 39 23.14 7.31 9.04
CA LEU A 39 23.15 7.91 7.71
C LEU A 39 24.45 7.52 6.98
N GLY A 40 24.34 6.62 5.99
CA GLY A 40 25.48 6.14 5.19
C GLY A 40 25.14 4.95 4.30
N ARG A 41 26.05 4.60 3.37
CA ARG A 41 25.90 3.46 2.47
C ARG A 41 26.23 2.16 3.21
N ASN A 42 25.26 1.25 3.37
CA ASN A 42 25.58 -0.15 3.67
C ASN A 42 26.02 -0.83 2.36
N ASN A 43 27.20 -1.45 2.35
CA ASN A 43 27.59 -2.35 1.27
C ASN A 43 26.63 -3.54 1.29
N VAL A 44 25.79 -3.64 0.27
CA VAL A 44 25.00 -4.83 0.01
C VAL A 44 25.97 -5.92 -0.43
N PHE A 45 25.94 -7.05 0.27
CA PHE A 45 26.80 -8.25 0.19
C PHE A 45 28.02 -8.29 1.11
N GLY A 46 27.93 -9.16 2.14
CA GLY A 46 29.04 -9.61 2.98
C GLY A 46 29.26 -8.76 4.23
N LYS A 47 29.73 -9.41 5.31
CA LYS A 47 29.91 -8.89 6.68
C LYS A 47 30.29 -7.39 6.76
N PRO A 48 29.74 -6.62 7.73
CA PRO A 48 29.96 -5.19 7.82
C PRO A 48 31.43 -4.91 8.10
N LYS A 49 32.11 -4.27 7.15
CA LYS A 49 33.50 -3.80 7.30
C LYS A 49 33.63 -2.28 7.43
N ALA A 50 32.53 -1.51 7.37
CA ALA A 50 32.59 -0.06 7.55
C ALA A 50 31.54 0.39 8.57
N VAL A 51 32.01 1.05 9.62
CA VAL A 51 31.20 1.73 10.64
C VAL A 51 30.38 2.84 9.93
N PRO A 52 29.10 3.05 10.27
CA PRO A 52 28.33 4.19 9.76
C PRO A 52 29.05 5.50 10.12
N LYS A 53 29.19 6.42 9.13
CA LYS A 53 30.04 7.62 9.28
C LYS A 53 29.41 8.75 10.09
N VAL A 54 28.09 8.75 10.25
CA VAL A 54 27.36 9.68 11.14
C VAL A 54 26.23 8.90 11.79
N GLN A 55 26.28 8.78 13.11
CA GLN A 55 25.20 8.30 13.95
C GLN A 55 24.57 9.51 14.65
N VAL A 56 23.27 9.66 14.43
CA VAL A 56 22.45 10.68 15.11
C VAL A 56 21.67 9.97 16.22
N THR A 57 21.88 10.40 17.45
CA THR A 57 21.08 9.90 18.59
C THR A 57 20.03 10.93 18.95
N LEU A 58 18.77 10.49 19.04
CA LEU A 58 17.61 11.30 19.38
C LEU A 58 17.22 11.04 20.84
N ALA A 59 17.20 12.08 21.65
CA ALA A 59 16.68 12.05 23.03
C ALA A 59 15.59 13.12 23.20
N GLU A 60 14.66 12.94 24.13
CA GLU A 60 13.72 13.99 24.48
C GLU A 60 14.46 15.11 25.23
N GLY A 61 14.43 16.31 24.66
CA GLY A 61 14.97 17.53 25.28
C GLY A 61 13.84 18.39 25.86
N ARG A 62 14.20 19.46 26.59
CA ARG A 62 13.22 20.36 27.23
C ARG A 62 12.32 21.13 26.24
N ALA A 63 12.75 21.29 24.99
CA ALA A 63 12.04 22.05 23.95
C ALA A 63 11.78 21.28 22.65
N GLY A 64 12.13 19.99 22.56
CA GLY A 64 12.08 19.25 21.29
C GLY A 64 12.82 17.92 21.33
N VAL A 65 13.50 17.59 20.22
CA VAL A 65 14.35 16.40 20.12
C VAL A 65 15.81 16.81 20.14
N ARG A 66 16.61 16.26 21.05
CA ARG A 66 18.05 16.52 21.12
C ARG A 66 18.79 15.66 20.13
N LEU A 67 19.63 16.30 19.32
CA LEU A 67 20.43 15.68 18.28
C LEU A 67 21.88 15.60 18.78
N LYS A 68 22.41 14.38 18.92
CA LYS A 68 23.84 14.15 19.19
C LYS A 68 24.53 13.60 17.96
N VAL A 69 25.58 14.27 17.50
CA VAL A 69 26.38 13.85 16.36
C VAL A 69 27.51 12.95 16.83
N SER A 70 27.51 11.69 16.40
CA SER A 70 28.64 10.77 16.62
C SER A 70 29.21 10.35 15.27
N GLY A 71 30.40 10.86 14.94
CA GLY A 71 31.09 10.64 13.66
C GLY A 71 32.08 11.77 13.36
N GLU A 72 33.13 11.49 12.60
CA GLU A 72 34.25 12.42 12.32
C GLU A 72 33.88 13.62 11.43
N LYS A 73 32.65 13.69 10.91
CA LYS A 73 32.24 14.71 9.94
C LYS A 73 31.18 15.65 10.48
N PRO A 74 31.27 16.95 10.15
CA PRO A 74 30.30 17.93 10.61
C PRO A 74 28.92 17.71 9.98
N VAL A 75 27.89 18.05 10.75
CA VAL A 75 26.48 18.10 10.36
C VAL A 75 26.05 19.55 10.33
N VAL A 76 25.34 19.98 9.29
CA VAL A 76 24.85 21.35 9.18
C VAL A 76 23.36 21.36 9.51
N VAL A 77 22.95 22.28 10.37
CA VAL A 77 21.55 22.46 10.77
C VAL A 77 21.13 23.86 10.37
N HIS A 78 20.11 23.93 9.51
CA HIS A 78 19.48 25.18 9.11
C HIS A 78 18.25 25.42 9.99
N ARG A 79 18.22 26.60 10.61
CA ARG A 79 17.16 27.09 11.48
C ARG A 79 16.68 28.45 11.00
N GLU A 80 15.57 28.93 11.56
CA GLU A 80 15.12 30.31 11.32
C GLU A 80 16.16 31.35 11.75
N ASP A 81 16.94 31.06 12.80
CA ASP A 81 17.96 31.96 13.34
C ASP A 81 19.32 31.90 12.61
N GLY A 82 19.48 30.98 11.65
CA GLY A 82 20.69 30.84 10.85
C GLY A 82 21.13 29.41 10.60
N THR A 83 22.35 29.27 10.08
CA THR A 83 22.95 27.96 9.77
C THR A 83 24.02 27.63 10.80
N HIS A 84 23.90 26.48 11.45
CA HIS A 84 24.79 26.00 12.50
C HIS A 84 25.55 24.76 12.04
N VAL A 85 26.84 24.68 12.34
CA VAL A 85 27.67 23.52 12.00
C VAL A 85 28.02 22.78 13.29
N LEU A 86 27.56 21.54 13.40
CA LEU A 86 27.79 20.64 14.53
C LEU A 86 28.91 19.66 14.19
N ASN A 87 29.95 19.63 15.00
CA ASN A 87 31.07 18.70 14.90
C ASN A 87 30.80 17.42 15.71
N GLN A 88 31.80 16.54 15.73
CA GLN A 88 31.73 15.32 16.53
C GLN A 88 31.49 15.64 18.00
N ASP A 89 30.55 14.91 18.61
CA ASP A 89 30.12 15.03 20.01
C ASP A 89 29.35 16.31 20.37
N ASP A 90 29.12 17.21 19.41
CA ASP A 90 28.23 18.34 19.61
C ASP A 90 26.78 17.87 19.80
N GLU A 91 26.08 18.56 20.70
CA GLU A 91 24.66 18.36 20.99
C GLU A 91 23.89 19.64 20.71
N CYS A 92 22.76 19.52 20.04
CA CYS A 92 21.84 20.64 19.85
C CYS A 92 20.40 20.21 20.05
N ASP A 93 19.56 21.11 20.57
CA ASP A 93 18.11 20.90 20.55
C ASP A 93 17.57 21.18 19.13
N PHE A 94 16.69 20.30 18.64
CA PHE A 94 16.12 20.33 17.30
C PHE A 94 14.61 20.58 17.39
N ASN A 95 14.15 21.66 16.76
CA ASN A 95 12.77 22.16 16.85
C ASN A 95 11.94 21.80 15.60
N PRO A 96 10.59 21.83 15.70
CA PRO A 96 9.73 21.67 14.52
C PRO A 96 10.07 22.69 13.43
N GLY A 97 10.23 22.23 12.19
CA GLY A 97 10.62 23.08 11.06
C GLY A 97 12.12 23.24 10.79
N ASP A 98 12.99 22.83 11.73
CA ASP A 98 14.44 22.80 11.49
C ASP A 98 14.79 21.80 10.38
N VAL A 99 15.85 22.10 9.61
CA VAL A 99 16.34 21.24 8.52
C VAL A 99 17.78 20.81 8.78
N VAL A 100 18.02 19.50 8.90
CA VAL A 100 19.40 18.96 8.97
C VAL A 100 19.89 18.58 7.59
N GLU A 101 21.05 19.13 7.21
CA GLU A 101 21.86 18.70 6.07
C GLU A 101 23.15 18.03 6.56
N VAL A 102 23.40 16.79 6.17
CA VAL A 102 24.69 16.14 6.42
C VAL A 102 25.63 16.46 5.28
N VAL A 103 26.62 17.32 5.52
CA VAL A 103 27.61 17.71 4.50
C VAL A 103 28.64 16.61 4.35
N GLN A 104 28.39 15.67 3.44
CA GLN A 104 29.39 14.71 3.00
C GLN A 104 29.98 15.17 1.66
N GLY A 105 31.30 15.04 1.50
CA GLY A 105 31.95 14.97 0.18
C GLY A 105 31.57 13.69 -0.61
N LEU A 106 30.30 13.31 -0.56
CA LEU A 106 29.66 12.23 -1.30
C LEU A 106 28.50 12.86 -2.11
N PRO A 107 28.09 12.27 -3.24
CA PRO A 107 27.17 12.93 -4.18
C PRO A 107 25.70 13.02 -3.72
N TYR A 108 25.42 12.84 -2.43
CA TYR A 108 24.06 12.74 -1.89
C TYR A 108 23.84 13.72 -0.74
N LYS A 109 22.76 14.51 -0.81
CA LYS A 109 22.27 15.36 0.27
C LYS A 109 21.02 14.74 0.88
N TYR A 110 20.95 14.70 2.21
CA TYR A 110 19.78 14.24 2.97
C TYR A 110 19.16 15.43 3.69
N ARG A 111 17.84 15.49 3.72
CA ARG A 111 17.05 16.50 4.44
C ARG A 111 16.18 15.79 5.48
N LEU A 112 16.37 16.11 6.75
CA LEU A 112 15.47 15.68 7.83
C LEU A 112 14.46 16.80 8.11
N VAL A 113 13.17 16.47 8.13
CA VAL A 113 12.09 17.39 8.51
C VAL A 113 11.39 16.81 9.73
N TYR A 114 11.27 17.62 10.78
CA TYR A 114 10.54 17.29 12.01
C TYR A 114 9.24 18.08 12.05
N GLU A 115 8.13 17.37 12.18
CA GLU A 115 6.78 17.94 12.31
C GLU A 115 6.10 17.40 13.57
N GLU A 116 5.47 18.30 14.35
CA GLU A 116 4.57 17.88 15.43
C GLU A 116 3.27 17.33 14.84
N ALA A 117 2.78 16.22 15.39
CA ALA A 117 1.47 15.71 14.99
C ALA A 117 0.39 16.74 15.36
N PRO A 118 -0.64 16.94 14.52
CA PRO A 118 -1.77 17.79 14.88
C PRO A 118 -2.42 17.26 16.16
N LYS A 119 -2.60 18.13 17.15
CA LYS A 119 -3.22 17.78 18.43
C LYS A 119 -4.59 17.18 18.18
N ALA A 120 -4.84 16.00 18.74
CA ALA A 120 -6.15 15.36 18.67
C ALA A 120 -7.24 16.33 19.19
N PRO A 121 -8.46 16.31 18.61
CA PRO A 121 -9.56 17.09 19.16
C PRO A 121 -9.79 16.68 20.62
N LYS A 122 -10.00 17.67 21.50
CA LYS A 122 -10.26 17.42 22.93
C LYS A 122 -11.40 16.40 23.08
N GLU A 123 -11.10 15.27 23.72
CA GLU A 123 -12.08 14.28 24.16
C GLU A 123 -13.26 14.97 24.86
N ARG A 124 -14.47 14.77 24.33
CA ARG A 124 -15.67 14.98 25.11
C ARG A 124 -15.75 13.83 26.13
N ARG A 125 -15.96 14.20 27.40
CA ARG A 125 -16.00 13.29 28.55
C ARG A 125 -16.78 12.00 28.25
N GLY A 126 -16.15 10.90 28.64
CA GLY A 126 -16.52 9.54 28.29
C GLY A 126 -17.94 9.12 28.65
N VAL A 127 -18.52 8.36 27.71
CA VAL A 127 -19.49 7.31 28.02
C VAL A 127 -18.68 6.04 28.21
N LYS A 128 -18.90 5.32 29.31
CA LYS A 128 -18.23 4.07 29.63
C LYS A 128 -18.39 3.07 28.48
N MET A 129 -17.26 2.50 28.11
CA MET A 129 -17.07 1.62 26.96
C MET A 129 -17.37 0.18 27.36
N ASP A 130 -18.64 -0.11 27.70
CA ASP A 130 -19.09 -1.49 27.97
C ASP A 130 -20.47 -1.85 27.40
N ASP A 131 -21.23 -0.93 26.76
CA ASP A 131 -22.55 -1.27 26.18
C ASP A 131 -22.89 -0.49 24.89
N VAL A 132 -21.89 -0.25 24.03
CA VAL A 132 -22.19 0.17 22.65
C VAL A 132 -21.80 -0.96 21.72
N ALA A 133 -22.72 -1.92 21.60
CA ALA A 133 -22.77 -2.76 20.41
C ALA A 133 -22.65 -1.82 19.21
N ALA A 134 -21.57 -1.95 18.44
CA ALA A 134 -21.52 -1.42 17.09
C ALA A 134 -22.85 -1.83 16.44
N PRO A 135 -23.61 -0.91 15.82
CA PRO A 135 -24.88 -1.28 15.21
C PRO A 135 -24.57 -2.45 14.27
N ALA A 136 -25.09 -3.62 14.64
CA ALA A 136 -25.06 -4.78 13.79
C ALA A 136 -25.86 -4.36 12.56
N PHE A 137 -25.16 -4.05 11.46
CA PHE A 137 -25.77 -4.06 10.14
C PHE A 137 -26.02 -5.53 9.79
N GLU A 138 -26.95 -6.15 10.52
CA GLU A 138 -27.58 -7.40 10.15
C GLU A 138 -28.67 -7.08 9.14
N GLY A 139 -28.40 -7.43 7.87
CA GLY A 139 -29.40 -7.42 6.81
C GLY A 139 -29.23 -6.34 5.75
N ALA A 140 -28.88 -6.81 4.54
CA ALA A 140 -29.18 -6.27 3.21
C ALA A 140 -28.32 -5.10 2.67
N SER A 141 -27.24 -5.49 2.00
CA SER A 141 -26.37 -4.74 1.08
C SER A 141 -25.61 -3.53 1.65
N GLY A 142 -24.36 -3.74 2.02
CA GLY A 142 -23.43 -2.64 2.25
C GLY A 142 -23.09 -1.90 0.96
N PHE A 143 -22.44 -0.75 1.09
CA PHE A 143 -22.02 0.06 -0.04
C PHE A 143 -20.56 -0.18 -0.41
N ILE A 144 -20.20 0.19 -1.64
CA ILE A 144 -18.84 0.09 -2.17
C ILE A 144 -18.17 1.46 -2.18
N ALA A 145 -16.97 1.51 -1.60
CA ALA A 145 -16.08 2.66 -1.69
C ALA A 145 -14.93 2.35 -2.67
N PHE A 146 -14.66 3.26 -3.59
CA PHE A 146 -13.64 3.05 -4.62
C PHE A 146 -12.89 4.33 -4.97
N PRO A 147 -11.60 4.25 -5.33
CA PRO A 147 -10.87 5.39 -5.86
C PRO A 147 -11.21 5.61 -7.35
N SER A 148 -10.78 6.73 -7.90
CA SER A 148 -10.70 6.87 -9.36
C SER A 148 -9.66 5.88 -9.91
N LEU A 149 -10.11 4.93 -10.73
CA LEU A 149 -9.24 3.93 -11.34
C LEU A 149 -8.29 4.56 -12.37
N SER A 150 -7.06 4.05 -12.42
CA SER A 150 -5.99 4.40 -13.37
C SER A 150 -5.47 5.85 -13.42
N THR A 151 -6.09 6.82 -12.75
CA THR A 151 -5.68 8.24 -12.79
C THR A 151 -4.45 8.59 -11.94
N GLY A 152 -4.07 7.70 -11.01
CA GLY A 152 -2.86 7.84 -10.19
C GLY A 152 -1.61 7.28 -10.89
N THR A 153 -1.09 6.16 -10.37
CA THR A 153 0.16 5.52 -10.86
C THR A 153 0.14 5.21 -12.36
N PHE A 154 -1.02 4.84 -12.90
CA PHE A 154 -1.21 4.47 -14.31
C PHE A 154 -1.41 5.67 -15.25
N LYS A 155 -1.45 6.90 -14.72
CA LYS A 155 -1.43 8.16 -15.48
C LYS A 155 -2.49 8.27 -16.57
N PHE A 156 -3.65 7.65 -16.38
CA PHE A 156 -4.76 7.83 -17.30
C PHE A 156 -5.27 9.28 -17.21
N ASP A 157 -5.54 9.89 -18.37
CA ASP A 157 -6.09 11.24 -18.46
C ASP A 157 -7.38 11.40 -17.62
N ALA A 158 -7.36 12.34 -16.69
CA ALA A 158 -8.45 12.53 -15.72
C ALA A 158 -9.79 12.82 -16.40
N ASP A 159 -9.78 13.66 -17.45
CA ASP A 159 -11.00 14.05 -18.16
C ASP A 159 -11.70 12.85 -18.80
N LYS A 160 -10.94 12.04 -19.56
CA LYS A 160 -11.44 10.80 -20.17
C LYS A 160 -11.85 9.78 -19.11
N ALA A 161 -11.06 9.61 -18.05
CA ALA A 161 -11.36 8.67 -16.98
C ALA A 161 -12.69 8.98 -16.31
N VAL A 162 -12.95 10.26 -15.99
CA VAL A 162 -14.20 10.69 -15.37
C VAL A 162 -15.39 10.44 -16.30
N THR A 163 -15.28 10.78 -17.58
CA THR A 163 -16.35 10.52 -18.55
C THR A 163 -16.69 9.03 -18.62
N VAL A 164 -15.67 8.17 -18.79
CA VAL A 164 -15.83 6.72 -18.87
C VAL A 164 -16.44 6.15 -17.57
N ALA A 165 -15.94 6.60 -16.42
CA ALA A 165 -16.43 6.15 -15.12
C ALA A 165 -17.89 6.51 -14.90
N LEU A 166 -18.28 7.76 -15.19
CA LEU A 166 -19.66 8.22 -15.04
C LEU A 166 -20.60 7.49 -16.01
N ASP A 167 -20.18 7.21 -17.25
CA ASP A 167 -20.97 6.41 -18.19
C ASP A 167 -21.24 5.00 -17.65
N ALA A 168 -20.21 4.36 -17.06
CA ALA A 168 -20.36 3.03 -16.46
C ALA A 168 -21.25 3.05 -15.20
N ILE A 169 -21.08 4.05 -14.34
CA ILE A 169 -21.88 4.24 -13.12
C ILE A 169 -23.36 4.49 -13.48
N GLU A 170 -23.61 5.40 -14.41
CA GLU A 170 -24.96 5.74 -14.88
C GLU A 170 -25.65 4.53 -15.52
N GLN A 171 -24.92 3.78 -16.36
CA GLN A 171 -25.43 2.54 -16.95
C GLN A 171 -25.76 1.50 -15.85
N PHE A 172 -24.87 1.30 -14.88
CA PHE A 172 -25.07 0.35 -13.78
C PHE A 172 -26.29 0.73 -12.93
N LEU A 173 -26.41 1.99 -12.51
CA LEU A 173 -27.53 2.46 -11.69
C LEU A 173 -28.87 2.42 -12.41
N ARG A 174 -28.89 2.59 -13.75
CA ARG A 174 -30.10 2.38 -14.56
C ARG A 174 -30.52 0.93 -14.64
N SER A 175 -29.56 0.00 -14.68
CA SER A 175 -29.83 -1.44 -14.80
C SER A 175 -30.12 -2.13 -13.47
N HIS A 176 -29.78 -1.48 -12.36
CA HIS A 176 -30.02 -1.97 -11.00
C HIS A 176 -30.82 -0.92 -10.21
N PRO A 177 -32.16 -0.98 -10.21
CA PRO A 177 -33.02 0.06 -9.64
C PRO A 177 -33.11 0.00 -8.10
N GLU A 178 -32.39 -0.90 -7.43
CA GLU A 178 -32.46 -1.07 -5.98
C GLU A 178 -32.00 0.21 -5.24
N ASP A 179 -32.88 0.74 -4.38
CA ASP A 179 -32.63 1.95 -3.59
C ASP A 179 -31.62 1.73 -2.46
N THR A 180 -31.13 0.51 -2.25
CA THR A 180 -30.08 0.21 -1.27
C THR A 180 -28.68 0.22 -1.88
N ILE A 181 -28.57 0.28 -3.21
CA ILE A 181 -27.27 0.44 -3.88
C ILE A 181 -26.67 1.79 -3.52
N ARG A 182 -25.40 1.78 -3.13
CA ARG A 182 -24.66 2.97 -2.74
C ARG A 182 -23.24 2.84 -3.25
N LEU A 183 -22.81 3.86 -4.00
CA LEU A 183 -21.53 3.96 -4.66
C LEU A 183 -20.81 5.21 -4.15
N LEU A 184 -19.64 5.04 -3.54
CA LEU A 184 -18.86 6.13 -2.97
C LEU A 184 -17.49 6.22 -3.64
N LEU A 185 -17.27 7.26 -4.45
CA LEU A 185 -15.94 7.56 -4.96
C LEU A 185 -15.15 8.36 -3.93
N VAL A 186 -13.97 7.87 -3.55
CA VAL A 186 -13.13 8.48 -2.52
C VAL A 186 -11.78 8.87 -3.10
N ASP A 187 -11.38 10.12 -2.91
CA ASP A 187 -10.00 10.56 -3.17
C ASP A 187 -9.46 11.27 -1.92
N SER A 188 -8.23 10.92 -1.53
CA SER A 188 -7.53 11.52 -0.38
C SER A 188 -6.54 12.60 -0.81
N ILE A 189 -6.24 12.67 -2.10
CA ILE A 189 -5.35 13.65 -2.69
C ILE A 189 -6.22 14.79 -3.18
N LYS A 190 -5.79 16.03 -2.88
CA LYS A 190 -6.35 17.21 -3.53
C LYS A 190 -5.99 17.18 -5.02
N SER A 191 -6.80 16.48 -5.79
CA SER A 191 -6.77 16.41 -7.24
C SER A 191 -8.03 17.09 -7.80
N ASN A 192 -7.98 17.58 -9.03
CA ASN A 192 -9.18 18.08 -9.71
C ASN A 192 -10.12 16.94 -10.14
N VAL A 193 -9.74 15.66 -9.96
CA VAL A 193 -10.52 14.50 -10.39
C VAL A 193 -11.85 14.45 -9.65
N LEU A 194 -11.85 14.64 -8.33
CA LEU A 194 -13.08 14.63 -7.53
C LEU A 194 -14.06 15.73 -7.98
N GLN A 195 -13.54 16.95 -8.21
CA GLN A 195 -14.35 18.06 -8.70
C GLN A 195 -14.94 17.77 -10.09
N LEU A 196 -14.15 17.17 -10.99
CA LEU A 196 -14.63 16.74 -12.30
C LEU A 196 -15.77 15.72 -12.19
N PHE A 197 -15.67 14.75 -11.27
CA PHE A 197 -16.76 13.82 -10.99
C PHE A 197 -18.02 14.56 -10.51
N GLU A 198 -17.89 15.47 -9.55
CA GLU A 198 -19.02 16.21 -8.98
C GLU A 198 -19.73 17.09 -10.01
N ASP A 199 -18.97 17.87 -10.77
CA ASP A 199 -19.52 18.81 -11.75
C ASP A 199 -20.24 18.06 -12.87
N ARG A 200 -19.62 17.01 -13.41
CA ARG A 200 -20.20 16.21 -14.50
C ARG A 200 -21.35 15.34 -14.04
N TRP A 201 -21.32 14.85 -12.80
CA TRP A 201 -22.43 14.08 -12.26
C TRP A 201 -23.68 14.94 -12.05
N LYS A 202 -23.51 16.14 -11.48
CA LYS A 202 -24.59 17.13 -11.34
C LYS A 202 -25.17 17.51 -12.70
N ALA A 203 -24.31 17.72 -13.71
CA ALA A 203 -24.75 18.06 -15.07
C ALA A 203 -25.57 16.95 -15.74
N ARG A 204 -25.43 15.69 -15.32
CA ARG A 204 -26.21 14.53 -15.80
C ARG A 204 -27.54 14.33 -15.06
N GLY A 205 -27.90 15.24 -14.16
CA GLY A 205 -29.10 15.16 -13.32
C GLY A 205 -28.87 14.51 -11.96
N GLY A 206 -27.77 13.75 -11.81
CA GLY A 206 -27.33 13.13 -10.55
C GLY A 206 -28.27 12.04 -10.02
N ASP A 207 -27.74 10.84 -9.78
CA ASP A 207 -28.40 9.84 -8.94
C ASP A 207 -27.84 9.91 -7.52
N GLN A 208 -28.73 9.96 -6.52
CA GLN A 208 -28.35 10.06 -5.09
C GLN A 208 -27.63 8.81 -4.58
N ARG A 209 -27.69 7.70 -5.33
CA ARG A 209 -26.98 6.46 -5.03
C ARG A 209 -25.49 6.55 -5.33
N PHE A 210 -25.03 7.54 -6.09
CA PHE A 210 -23.61 7.84 -6.29
C PHE A 210 -23.23 9.15 -5.61
N SER A 211 -22.12 9.12 -4.86
CA SER A 211 -21.57 10.29 -4.19
C SER A 211 -20.04 10.27 -4.22
N THR A 212 -19.46 11.45 -4.03
CA THR A 212 -18.01 11.65 -3.92
C THR A 212 -17.65 12.05 -2.50
N LEU A 213 -16.43 11.72 -2.08
CA LEU A 213 -15.90 12.12 -0.78
C LEU A 213 -14.40 12.41 -0.88
N HIS A 214 -14.01 13.59 -0.41
CA HIS A 214 -12.61 13.90 -0.15
C HIS A 214 -12.20 13.36 1.21
N GLY A 215 -11.54 12.20 1.25
CA GLY A 215 -11.26 11.48 2.49
C GLY A 215 -10.33 10.30 2.33
N ASN A 216 -10.00 9.65 3.45
CA ASN A 216 -9.17 8.45 3.44
C ASN A 216 -10.04 7.19 3.41
N ILE A 217 -10.04 6.49 2.28
CA ILE A 217 -10.81 5.25 2.06
C ILE A 217 -10.55 4.17 3.13
N LEU A 218 -9.38 4.19 3.79
CA LEU A 218 -8.99 3.23 4.84
C LEU A 218 -9.48 3.60 6.24
N ARG A 219 -10.16 4.73 6.39
CA ARG A 219 -10.64 5.27 7.67
C ARG A 219 -12.07 5.81 7.60
N LEU A 220 -12.86 5.39 6.62
CA LEU A 220 -14.23 5.88 6.44
C LEU A 220 -15.10 5.65 7.70
N GLY A 221 -15.00 4.49 8.34
CA GLY A 221 -15.80 4.20 9.53
C GLY A 221 -15.45 5.11 10.71
N SER A 222 -14.15 5.26 10.98
CA SER A 222 -13.64 6.03 12.12
C SER A 222 -13.62 7.55 11.92
N ASN A 223 -13.39 8.04 10.71
CA ASN A 223 -13.31 9.48 10.42
C ASN A 223 -14.66 10.05 9.99
N GLU A 224 -15.44 9.30 9.22
CA GLU A 224 -16.63 9.80 8.53
C GLU A 224 -17.93 9.15 9.04
N GLY A 225 -17.83 8.12 9.89
CA GLY A 225 -19.00 7.33 10.31
C GLY A 225 -19.58 6.47 9.18
N LEU A 226 -18.81 6.25 8.11
CA LEU A 226 -19.22 5.55 6.90
C LEU A 226 -18.59 4.14 6.87
N TYR A 227 -19.40 3.09 6.91
CA TYR A 227 -18.92 1.70 7.03
C TYR A 227 -19.14 0.90 5.73
N PRO A 228 -18.29 1.07 4.70
CA PRO A 228 -18.43 0.31 3.46
C PRO A 228 -18.16 -1.16 3.72
N GLN A 229 -18.97 -2.05 3.11
CA GLN A 229 -18.67 -3.48 3.12
C GLN A 229 -17.62 -3.84 2.07
N PHE A 230 -17.50 -3.03 1.02
CA PHE A 230 -16.58 -3.26 -0.09
C PHE A 230 -15.65 -2.05 -0.22
N ILE A 231 -14.35 -2.30 -0.34
CA ILE A 231 -13.41 -1.30 -0.84
C ILE A 231 -12.72 -1.81 -2.09
N VAL A 232 -12.36 -0.89 -2.99
CA VAL A 232 -11.66 -1.24 -4.22
C VAL A 232 -10.18 -0.93 -4.10
N ASP A 233 -9.37 -1.92 -4.45
CA ASP A 233 -7.93 -1.79 -4.59
C ASP A 233 -7.53 -1.64 -6.07
N PRO A 234 -6.88 -0.54 -6.47
CA PRO A 234 -6.31 -0.41 -7.80
C PRO A 234 -5.05 -1.29 -7.90
N ALA A 235 -5.25 -2.55 -8.29
CA ALA A 235 -4.24 -3.59 -8.29
C ALA A 235 -3.39 -3.59 -9.56
N ASN A 236 -2.28 -4.32 -9.50
CA ASN A 236 -1.45 -4.65 -10.66
C ASN A 236 -1.68 -6.11 -11.06
N PRO A 237 -1.35 -6.49 -12.31
CA PRO A 237 -1.54 -7.86 -12.83
C PRO A 237 -0.77 -8.97 -12.12
N TYR A 238 0.04 -8.65 -11.10
CA TYR A 238 0.80 -9.65 -10.36
C TYR A 238 0.36 -9.77 -8.90
N PHE A 239 -0.71 -9.06 -8.51
CA PHE A 239 -1.23 -8.96 -7.13
C PHE A 239 -0.18 -8.62 -6.06
N ASN A 240 1.00 -8.11 -6.48
CA ASN A 240 2.05 -7.75 -5.54
C ASN A 240 1.76 -6.41 -4.89
N VAL A 241 2.26 -6.21 -3.68
CA VAL A 241 2.18 -4.92 -3.01
C VAL A 241 3.04 -3.89 -3.74
N VAL A 242 2.42 -2.86 -4.30
CA VAL A 242 3.07 -1.74 -4.98
C VAL A 242 2.97 -0.46 -4.15
N SER A 243 3.29 0.69 -4.73
CA SER A 243 3.18 2.00 -4.07
C SER A 243 1.75 2.55 -4.06
N GLY A 244 1.55 3.67 -3.36
CA GLY A 244 0.26 4.38 -3.35
C GLY A 244 -0.81 3.66 -2.54
N LEU A 245 -2.08 3.80 -2.96
CA LEU A 245 -3.23 3.27 -2.25
C LEU A 245 -3.16 1.74 -2.06
N ASN A 246 -2.73 1.00 -3.09
CA ASN A 246 -2.56 -0.45 -3.01
C ASN A 246 -1.68 -0.87 -1.83
N ARG A 247 -0.56 -0.18 -1.61
CA ARG A 247 0.30 -0.43 -0.45
C ARG A 247 -0.46 -0.34 0.86
N PHE A 248 -1.24 0.72 1.01
CA PHE A 248 -1.93 1.03 2.25
C PHE A 248 -3.12 0.10 2.49
N ILE A 249 -3.80 -0.34 1.43
CA ILE A 249 -4.83 -1.39 1.51
C ILE A 249 -4.21 -2.70 2.00
N HIS A 250 -3.09 -3.15 1.42
CA HIS A 250 -2.42 -4.38 1.89
C HIS A 250 -1.93 -4.28 3.34
N ILE A 251 -1.40 -3.13 3.76
CA ILE A 251 -1.02 -2.91 5.16
C ILE A 251 -2.25 -2.98 6.08
N ALA A 252 -3.35 -2.31 5.71
CA ALA A 252 -4.57 -2.27 6.53
C ALA A 252 -5.32 -3.61 6.54
N GLY A 253 -5.23 -4.39 5.46
CA GLY A 253 -5.77 -5.75 5.33
C GLY A 253 -4.99 -6.80 6.12
N GLY A 254 -3.84 -6.43 6.68
CA GLY A 254 -3.03 -7.31 7.52
C GLY A 254 -2.24 -8.36 6.74
N ALA A 255 -1.56 -9.23 7.48
CA ALA A 255 -0.59 -10.19 6.94
C ALA A 255 -1.20 -11.23 5.98
N HIS A 256 -2.52 -11.41 5.98
CA HIS A 256 -3.20 -12.45 5.23
C HIS A 256 -3.79 -11.99 3.90
N LEU A 257 -4.03 -10.69 3.68
CA LEU A 257 -4.71 -10.25 2.45
C LEU A 257 -3.94 -10.67 1.19
N LEU A 258 -2.61 -10.49 1.20
CA LEU A 258 -1.78 -10.88 0.06
C LEU A 258 -1.72 -12.41 -0.14
N PRO A 259 -1.40 -13.25 0.87
CA PRO A 259 -1.51 -14.70 0.76
C PRO A 259 -2.89 -15.17 0.30
N ASP A 260 -3.97 -14.62 0.85
CA ASP A 260 -5.34 -15.00 0.49
C ASP A 260 -5.64 -14.68 -0.98
N THR A 261 -5.17 -13.52 -1.46
CA THR A 261 -5.28 -13.15 -2.88
C THR A 261 -4.54 -14.15 -3.77
N HIS A 262 -3.30 -14.49 -3.42
CA HIS A 262 -2.53 -15.47 -4.19
C HIS A 262 -3.13 -16.86 -4.11
N THR A 263 -3.66 -17.31 -2.97
CA THR A 263 -4.33 -18.61 -2.89
C THR A 263 -5.56 -18.69 -3.79
N LEU A 264 -6.31 -17.60 -3.95
CA LEU A 264 -7.50 -17.57 -4.80
C LEU A 264 -7.17 -17.45 -6.29
N TYR A 265 -6.08 -16.76 -6.64
CA TYR A 265 -5.83 -16.33 -8.03
C TYR A 265 -4.44 -16.70 -8.57
N ASP A 266 -3.58 -17.39 -7.81
CA ASP A 266 -2.33 -17.93 -8.35
C ASP A 266 -2.63 -19.03 -9.36
N GLY A 267 -2.15 -18.83 -10.59
CA GLY A 267 -2.34 -19.77 -11.70
C GLY A 267 -3.21 -19.21 -12.82
N GLU A 268 -3.96 -18.14 -12.56
CA GLU A 268 -4.59 -17.32 -13.59
C GLU A 268 -3.58 -16.26 -14.07
N ASP A 269 -3.59 -15.92 -15.36
CA ASP A 269 -2.91 -14.73 -15.87
C ASP A 269 -3.87 -13.55 -15.66
N PRO A 270 -3.68 -12.69 -14.63
CA PRO A 270 -4.71 -11.72 -14.26
C PRO A 270 -4.89 -10.69 -15.37
N GLU A 271 -6.12 -10.53 -15.81
CA GLU A 271 -6.45 -9.72 -16.98
C GLU A 271 -6.77 -8.27 -16.60
N THR A 272 -6.37 -7.34 -17.46
CA THR A 272 -6.83 -5.96 -17.35
C THR A 272 -8.34 -5.91 -17.49
N ALA A 273 -8.98 -5.03 -16.74
CA ALA A 273 -10.41 -4.87 -16.61
C ALA A 273 -11.14 -5.93 -15.78
N THR A 274 -10.44 -6.86 -15.13
CA THR A 274 -11.05 -7.85 -14.23
C THR A 274 -11.08 -7.37 -12.77
N ALA A 275 -12.10 -7.81 -12.03
CA ALA A 275 -12.31 -7.53 -10.62
C ALA A 275 -12.23 -8.83 -9.79
N TYR A 276 -11.37 -8.83 -8.77
CA TYR A 276 -11.00 -10.01 -7.99
C TYR A 276 -11.34 -9.78 -6.50
N PRO A 277 -12.50 -10.27 -6.02
CA PRO A 277 -12.95 -10.04 -4.66
C PRO A 277 -12.29 -10.99 -3.65
N VAL A 278 -11.70 -10.44 -2.59
CA VAL A 278 -11.09 -11.19 -1.49
C VAL A 278 -11.77 -10.82 -0.19
N ARG A 279 -12.10 -11.82 0.63
CA ARG A 279 -12.66 -11.59 1.96
C ARG A 279 -11.62 -11.04 2.92
N VAL A 280 -12.00 -10.01 3.68
CA VAL A 280 -11.16 -9.40 4.70
C VAL A 280 -11.31 -10.17 6.01
N ARG A 281 -10.19 -10.65 6.57
CA ARG A 281 -10.19 -11.37 7.84
C ARG A 281 -10.57 -10.47 9.02
N LYS A 282 -11.28 -11.06 9.99
CA LYS A 282 -11.61 -10.43 11.28
C LYS A 282 -10.32 -9.98 12.00
N GLY A 283 -10.40 -8.88 12.76
CA GLY A 283 -9.28 -8.34 13.53
C GLY A 283 -8.30 -7.47 12.74
N THR A 284 -8.46 -7.34 11.41
CA THR A 284 -7.67 -6.41 10.59
C THR A 284 -8.17 -4.97 10.74
N GLN A 285 -7.34 -3.97 10.39
CA GLN A 285 -7.77 -2.57 10.40
C GLN A 285 -8.98 -2.37 9.47
N LEU A 286 -8.93 -2.94 8.26
CA LEU A 286 -10.04 -2.85 7.31
C LEU A 286 -11.34 -3.43 7.87
N HIS A 287 -11.28 -4.60 8.50
CA HIS A 287 -12.48 -5.19 9.11
C HIS A 287 -13.08 -4.31 10.21
N GLY A 288 -12.22 -3.66 11.01
CA GLY A 288 -12.62 -2.67 12.01
C GLY A 288 -13.25 -1.39 11.43
N GLN A 289 -13.04 -1.10 10.15
CA GLN A 289 -13.71 -0.01 9.43
C GLN A 289 -15.02 -0.46 8.75
N GLY A 290 -15.51 -1.67 9.01
CA GLY A 290 -16.73 -2.21 8.41
C GLY A 290 -16.51 -3.00 7.12
N VAL A 291 -15.28 -3.02 6.59
CA VAL A 291 -14.95 -3.70 5.34
C VAL A 291 -15.05 -5.22 5.51
N ARG A 292 -15.67 -5.88 4.54
CA ARG A 292 -15.78 -7.34 4.44
C ARG A 292 -15.10 -7.88 3.21
N TYR A 293 -14.99 -7.06 2.16
CA TYR A 293 -14.39 -7.42 0.89
C TYR A 293 -13.43 -6.33 0.42
N VAL A 294 -12.26 -6.75 -0.05
CA VAL A 294 -11.40 -5.94 -0.93
C VAL A 294 -11.61 -6.47 -2.34
N VAL A 295 -11.97 -5.59 -3.28
CA VAL A 295 -12.08 -5.95 -4.70
C VAL A 295 -10.86 -5.40 -5.42
N HIS A 296 -9.93 -6.29 -5.78
CA HIS A 296 -8.75 -5.92 -6.56
C HIS A 296 -9.16 -5.70 -8.02
N VAL A 297 -8.98 -4.50 -8.55
CA VAL A 297 -9.34 -4.15 -9.93
C VAL A 297 -8.10 -3.72 -10.69
N ILE A 298 -7.85 -4.37 -11.82
CA ILE A 298 -6.70 -4.05 -12.69
C ILE A 298 -7.16 -3.09 -13.78
N GLY A 299 -6.89 -1.80 -13.60
CA GLY A 299 -7.20 -0.79 -14.61
C GLY A 299 -6.18 -0.73 -15.77
N PRO A 300 -6.52 -0.09 -16.90
CA PRO A 300 -5.57 0.13 -18.00
C PRO A 300 -4.44 1.09 -17.58
N ASN A 301 -3.27 0.87 -18.15
CA ASN A 301 -2.06 1.62 -17.84
C ASN A 301 -1.62 2.53 -19.02
N MET A 302 -1.47 3.83 -18.77
CA MET A 302 -0.87 4.80 -19.71
C MET A 302 0.57 5.18 -19.33
N ASN A 303 1.08 4.68 -18.20
CA ASN A 303 2.41 4.99 -17.73
C ASN A 303 3.45 4.04 -18.36
N PRO A 304 4.38 4.52 -19.22
CA PRO A 304 5.39 3.69 -19.88
C PRO A 304 6.38 3.03 -18.92
N CYS A 305 6.46 3.50 -17.67
CA CYS A 305 7.27 2.89 -16.62
C CYS A 305 6.62 1.66 -15.97
N TRP A 306 5.38 1.32 -16.35
CA TRP A 306 4.63 0.20 -15.79
C TRP A 306 4.29 -0.84 -16.87
N PRO A 307 4.23 -2.14 -16.53
CA PRO A 307 3.81 -3.20 -17.46
C PRO A 307 2.41 -2.95 -18.04
N GLY A 308 2.15 -3.48 -19.24
CA GLY A 308 0.85 -3.34 -19.89
C GLY A 308 0.52 -1.92 -20.37
N CYS A 309 1.51 -1.03 -20.53
CA CYS A 309 1.27 0.33 -21.00
C CYS A 309 0.69 0.35 -22.43
N LEU A 310 -0.40 1.09 -22.61
CA LEU A 310 -1.12 1.25 -23.87
C LEU A 310 -0.53 2.33 -24.80
N LYS A 311 0.51 3.05 -24.36
CA LYS A 311 1.24 4.04 -25.17
C LYS A 311 0.32 5.10 -25.80
N ASP A 312 -0.52 5.71 -24.97
CA ASP A 312 -1.50 6.72 -25.36
C ASP A 312 -2.60 6.24 -26.34
N ASP A 313 -2.80 4.92 -26.48
CA ASP A 313 -3.98 4.34 -27.13
C ASP A 313 -5.22 4.50 -26.23
N TYR A 314 -5.80 5.71 -26.25
CA TYR A 314 -6.97 6.06 -25.46
C TYR A 314 -8.27 5.43 -25.98
N GLU A 315 -8.33 4.92 -27.22
CA GLU A 315 -9.49 4.19 -27.70
C GLU A 315 -9.61 2.87 -26.93
N LYS A 316 -8.55 2.05 -26.98
CA LYS A 316 -8.47 0.82 -26.19
C LYS A 316 -8.44 1.10 -24.68
N GLY A 317 -7.79 2.17 -24.27
CA GLY A 317 -7.73 2.59 -22.87
C GLY A 317 -9.10 2.90 -22.29
N CYS A 318 -9.95 3.64 -23.02
CA CYS A 318 -11.30 3.95 -22.56
C CYS A 318 -12.18 2.69 -22.53
N GLU A 319 -12.06 1.80 -23.51
CA GLU A 319 -12.76 0.51 -23.52
C GLU A 319 -12.41 -0.34 -22.28
N LEU A 320 -11.12 -0.55 -22.01
CA LEU A 320 -10.66 -1.31 -20.85
C LEU A 320 -11.02 -0.65 -19.52
N LEU A 321 -10.95 0.69 -19.43
CA LEU A 321 -11.35 1.40 -18.23
C LEU A 321 -12.85 1.26 -17.97
N LYS A 322 -13.68 1.33 -19.02
CA LYS A 322 -15.12 1.11 -18.93
C LYS A 322 -15.42 -0.28 -18.41
N LEU A 323 -14.79 -1.31 -19.00
CA LEU A 323 -14.91 -2.70 -18.54
C LEU A 323 -14.45 -2.85 -17.08
N SER A 324 -13.38 -2.15 -16.67
CA SER A 324 -12.90 -2.18 -15.27
C SER A 324 -13.97 -1.72 -14.29
N TYR A 325 -14.65 -0.60 -14.59
CA TYR A 325 -15.76 -0.11 -13.76
C TYR A 325 -16.98 -1.04 -13.82
N GLN A 326 -17.34 -1.54 -15.00
CA GLN A 326 -18.47 -2.46 -15.16
C GLN A 326 -18.25 -3.74 -14.36
N ASN A 327 -17.08 -4.38 -14.47
CA ASN A 327 -16.76 -5.60 -13.75
C ASN A 327 -16.65 -5.34 -12.24
N MET A 328 -16.05 -4.23 -11.82
CA MET A 328 -16.02 -3.82 -10.41
C MET A 328 -17.44 -3.70 -9.81
N LEU A 329 -18.34 -2.99 -10.48
CA LEU A 329 -19.71 -2.78 -10.02
C LEU A 329 -20.55 -4.06 -10.11
N GLN A 330 -20.33 -4.88 -11.14
CA GLN A 330 -20.99 -6.18 -11.25
C GLN A 330 -20.55 -7.12 -10.14
N THR A 331 -19.24 -7.24 -9.85
CA THR A 331 -18.73 -8.04 -8.73
C THR A 331 -19.34 -7.60 -7.40
N TYR A 332 -19.44 -6.29 -7.17
CA TYR A 332 -20.15 -5.76 -6.01
C TYR A 332 -21.60 -6.23 -5.96
N TYR A 333 -22.32 -6.08 -7.07
CA TYR A 333 -23.74 -6.45 -7.13
C TYR A 333 -23.96 -7.95 -6.91
N GLU A 334 -23.18 -8.81 -7.55
CA GLU A 334 -23.26 -10.25 -7.38
C GLU A 334 -23.07 -10.67 -5.92
N ILE A 335 -22.09 -10.11 -5.23
CA ILE A 335 -21.82 -10.46 -3.82
C ILE A 335 -22.89 -9.85 -2.91
N ALA A 336 -23.22 -8.57 -3.07
CA ALA A 336 -24.09 -7.85 -2.14
C ALA A 336 -25.58 -8.17 -2.30
N PHE A 337 -26.01 -8.55 -3.51
CA PHE A 337 -27.43 -8.68 -3.87
C PHE A 337 -27.81 -10.05 -4.44
N LYS A 338 -26.88 -10.79 -5.06
CA LYS A 338 -27.12 -12.16 -5.55
C LYS A 338 -26.58 -13.25 -4.63
N GLY A 339 -25.85 -12.86 -3.59
CA GLY A 339 -25.29 -13.80 -2.62
C GLY A 339 -24.13 -14.63 -3.18
N LEU A 340 -23.39 -14.10 -4.17
CA LEU A 340 -22.19 -14.77 -4.66
C LEU A 340 -21.21 -15.02 -3.50
N GLU A 341 -20.91 -16.29 -3.27
CA GLU A 341 -19.98 -16.68 -2.21
C GLU A 341 -18.54 -16.47 -2.66
N VAL A 342 -17.81 -15.66 -1.90
CA VAL A 342 -16.34 -15.58 -2.00
C VAL A 342 -15.76 -16.50 -0.93
N PRO A 343 -14.86 -17.44 -1.29
CA PRO A 343 -14.29 -18.38 -0.34
C PRO A 343 -13.68 -17.68 0.89
N ILE A 344 -13.93 -18.25 2.07
CA ILE A 344 -13.23 -17.85 3.29
C ILE A 344 -11.99 -18.73 3.41
N LEU A 345 -10.82 -18.13 3.35
CA LEU A 345 -9.58 -18.81 3.67
C LEU A 345 -9.35 -18.67 5.18
N GLU A 346 -9.86 -19.63 5.95
CA GLU A 346 -9.53 -19.72 7.36
C GLU A 346 -8.05 -20.11 7.55
N PRO A 347 -7.37 -19.65 8.61
CA PRO A 347 -6.06 -20.18 8.93
C PRO A 347 -6.19 -21.69 9.18
N GLU A 348 -5.27 -22.49 8.64
CA GLU A 348 -5.15 -23.89 9.05
C GLU A 348 -5.11 -23.94 10.59
N ALA A 349 -5.93 -24.83 11.17
CA ALA A 349 -5.92 -25.04 12.61
C ALA A 349 -4.47 -25.30 13.07
N PRO A 350 -4.05 -24.76 14.23
CA PRO A 350 -2.75 -25.08 14.76
C PRO A 350 -2.66 -26.60 14.87
N VAL A 351 -1.67 -27.18 14.19
CA VAL A 351 -1.32 -28.59 14.33
C VAL A 351 -1.20 -28.87 15.84
N PRO A 352 -1.90 -29.88 16.39
CA PRO A 352 -1.81 -30.17 17.81
C PRO A 352 -0.33 -30.33 18.19
N GLU A 353 0.13 -29.56 19.18
CA GLU A 353 1.42 -29.80 19.81
C GLU A 353 1.40 -31.24 20.33
N GLU A 354 2.12 -32.13 19.65
CA GLU A 354 2.43 -33.46 20.18
C GLU A 354 3.09 -33.27 21.54
N THR A 355 2.37 -33.69 22.57
CA THR A 355 2.87 -33.74 23.94
C THR A 355 4.13 -34.59 23.97
N ALA A 356 5.27 -33.93 24.25
CA ALA A 356 6.53 -34.60 24.44
C ALA A 356 6.47 -35.50 25.69
N SER A 357 6.54 -36.83 25.48
CA SER A 357 6.99 -37.78 26.48
C SER A 357 8.27 -38.45 25.99
N GLU A 358 9.29 -38.43 26.85
CA GLU A 358 10.67 -38.93 26.71
C GLU A 358 10.81 -40.35 26.16
N VAL A 359 11.87 -40.63 25.36
CA VAL A 359 13.04 -41.48 25.71
C VAL A 359 14.15 -41.36 24.63
N ASP A 360 15.28 -40.78 25.04
CA ASP A 360 16.71 -41.03 24.74
C ASP A 360 17.22 -41.77 23.47
N LYS A 361 18.00 -41.04 22.64
CA LYS A 361 19.46 -41.19 22.28
C LYS A 361 19.83 -40.74 20.84
N PRO A 362 21.10 -40.36 20.58
CA PRO A 362 21.43 -39.23 19.70
C PRO A 362 21.98 -39.64 18.33
N ALA A 363 21.59 -38.93 17.27
CA ALA A 363 22.45 -38.70 16.10
C ALA A 363 21.86 -37.65 15.12
N ALA A 364 22.79 -36.90 14.52
CA ALA A 364 22.67 -36.11 13.29
C ALA A 364 21.85 -34.80 13.32
N LYS A 365 22.61 -33.70 13.34
CA LYS A 365 22.17 -32.34 13.01
C LYS A 365 21.43 -32.31 11.66
N SER A 366 20.13 -32.02 11.69
CA SER A 366 19.35 -31.62 10.52
C SER A 366 19.19 -30.10 10.50
N PRO A 367 19.51 -29.37 9.41
CA PRO A 367 19.24 -27.96 9.31
C PRO A 367 17.82 -27.74 8.78
N ALA A 368 16.98 -27.12 9.60
CA ALA A 368 15.74 -26.51 9.16
C ALA A 368 16.05 -25.42 8.12
N LYS A 369 16.03 -25.80 6.84
CA LYS A 369 15.95 -24.86 5.72
C LYS A 369 14.47 -24.57 5.50
N THR A 370 14.11 -23.33 5.74
CA THR A 370 12.75 -22.81 5.57
C THR A 370 12.28 -22.96 4.12
N VAL A 371 11.00 -23.25 3.94
CA VAL A 371 10.29 -23.33 2.64
C VAL A 371 10.57 -22.12 1.73
N PHE A 372 10.88 -20.96 2.34
CA PHE A 372 11.27 -19.73 1.66
C PHE A 372 12.62 -19.79 0.92
N ASP A 373 13.57 -20.59 1.41
CA ASP A 373 14.85 -20.78 0.74
C ASP A 373 14.77 -21.81 -0.40
N GLN A 374 13.83 -22.77 -0.32
CA GLN A 374 13.46 -23.65 -1.42
C GLN A 374 12.88 -22.84 -2.60
N TYR A 375 11.95 -21.90 -2.30
CA TYR A 375 11.33 -20.99 -3.28
C TYR A 375 12.34 -20.11 -4.04
N LYS A 376 13.36 -19.55 -3.35
CA LYS A 376 14.43 -18.77 -4.01
C LYS A 376 15.28 -19.62 -4.95
N LYS A 377 15.53 -20.88 -4.59
CA LYS A 377 16.34 -21.81 -5.37
C LYS A 377 15.64 -22.20 -6.68
N ASP A 378 14.32 -22.37 -6.62
CA ASP A 378 13.51 -22.72 -7.79
C ASP A 378 13.29 -21.53 -8.74
N LYS A 379 13.21 -20.30 -8.21
CA LYS A 379 13.21 -19.07 -9.03
C LYS A 379 14.53 -18.84 -9.77
N GLY A 380 15.66 -19.18 -9.15
CA GLY A 380 16.99 -19.13 -9.78
C GLY A 380 17.15 -20.14 -10.92
N LYS A 381 16.62 -21.36 -10.77
CA LYS A 381 16.67 -22.40 -11.81
C LYS A 381 15.81 -22.04 -13.03
N ARG A 382 14.57 -21.56 -12.82
CA ARG A 382 13.67 -21.15 -13.92
C ARG A 382 14.21 -19.95 -14.74
N ALA A 383 14.97 -19.06 -14.12
CA ALA A 383 15.62 -17.94 -14.81
C ALA A 383 16.83 -18.37 -15.67
N ALA A 384 17.56 -19.42 -15.24
CA ALA A 384 18.67 -19.99 -16.00
C ALA A 384 18.18 -20.79 -17.22
N GLU A 385 17.09 -21.54 -17.08
CA GLU A 385 16.49 -22.36 -18.14
C GLU A 385 15.86 -21.50 -19.27
N LYS A 386 15.29 -20.34 -18.92
CA LYS A 386 14.82 -19.35 -19.90
C LYS A 386 15.96 -18.64 -20.66
N ARG A 387 17.18 -18.60 -20.10
CA ARG A 387 18.37 -18.04 -20.79
C ARG A 387 18.99 -19.05 -21.76
N SER A 388 19.06 -20.34 -21.40
CA SER A 388 19.61 -21.37 -22.29
C SER A 388 18.74 -21.62 -23.53
N ASN A 389 17.42 -21.45 -23.42
CA ASN A 389 16.51 -21.60 -24.57
C ASN A 389 16.50 -20.40 -25.53
N ARG A 390 17.16 -19.29 -25.21
CA ARG A 390 17.23 -18.10 -26.08
C ARG A 390 18.48 -18.04 -26.97
N GLU A 391 19.46 -18.92 -26.76
CA GLU A 391 20.76 -18.92 -27.46
C GLU A 391 20.91 -20.05 -28.50
N ALA A 392 19.85 -20.75 -28.90
CA ALA A 392 19.93 -21.72 -30.00
C ALA A 392 19.89 -21.02 -31.38
N PRO A 393 20.93 -21.13 -32.23
CA PRO A 393 20.96 -20.47 -33.53
C PRO A 393 20.11 -21.22 -34.56
N LYS A 394 19.15 -20.51 -35.19
CA LYS A 394 18.39 -21.01 -36.36
C LYS A 394 19.32 -21.18 -37.56
N LYS A 395 19.76 -22.42 -37.84
CA LYS A 395 20.37 -22.79 -39.12
C LYS A 395 19.30 -22.84 -40.21
N LYS A 396 19.47 -21.99 -41.23
CA LYS A 396 18.68 -21.97 -42.47
C LYS A 396 18.93 -23.24 -43.28
N ALA A 397 17.86 -23.96 -43.64
CA ALA A 397 17.89 -24.97 -44.68
C ALA A 397 17.48 -24.32 -46.02
N LYS A 398 18.45 -24.16 -46.93
CA LYS A 398 18.19 -24.03 -48.37
C LYS A 398 17.86 -25.42 -48.90
N LYS A 399 16.71 -25.61 -49.54
CA LYS A 399 16.49 -26.70 -50.50
C LYS A 399 16.25 -26.08 -51.87
N SER A 400 17.19 -26.38 -52.75
CA SER A 400 17.16 -26.20 -54.20
C SER A 400 16.17 -27.17 -54.83
N SER A 401 15.40 -26.67 -55.78
CA SER A 401 14.71 -27.44 -56.81
C SER A 401 15.65 -27.62 -58.01
N SER A 402 16.11 -28.85 -58.22
CA SER A 402 16.47 -29.46 -59.50
C SER A 402 16.73 -30.93 -59.24
#